data_AF-A0A919NAI0-F1
#
_entry.id   AF-A0A919NAI0-F1
#
_cell.length_a   1.000
_cell.length_b   1.000
_cell.length_c   1.000
_cell.angle_alpha   90.00
_cell.angle_beta   90.00
_cell.angle_gamma   90.00
#
_symmetry.space_group_name_H-M   'P 1'
#
loop_
_entity.id
_entity.type
_entity.pdbx_description
1 polymer ?
#
loop_
_entity_poly.entity_id
_entity_poly.type
_entity_poly.pdbx_seq_one_letter_code
_entity_poly.pdbx_strand_id
1 'polypeptide(L)'
;MAGPADQTVVEEERLGALHEYRLLDTPPEAELQAVLRVAATVAGVGSASLNLIDEHRQYQLIRIGGAPVECARSDSMCAVRFEAGAFVHVPDARADPLYQHNPWVTGGLGRIRFYASAPLITPEGYALGTLCVFGDHPHELTATQIAELTDLAGIVVAFFERRRQGRLTADLATAARTRQQWTETLLDTVDAAVIACDEHFRVTFWNRAAREWHGKSGEGEADPPVGIAERFGLYEADGTTPIPDPELPLWVALTKGVTVTGREMVIRRPAGDPVHVRANASPLRGPHGEINGAVLAQVDVTTDRLRRRLVEQARERLAAANAELERSNADLTNFAAAVSHDLIAPLSAVGGFLELLALEGYPEAAKGSAEVARMRDVIDGLLADALAARSSAAAARASGMAAGASGSAAGRR
;
A
#
# COMPACT_ATOMS: atom_id res chain seq x y z
N MET A 1 50.84 18.15 -11.62
CA MET A 1 50.10 19.40 -11.37
C MET A 1 48.70 19.20 -11.93
N ALA A 2 47.69 19.18 -11.07
CA ALA A 2 46.28 19.15 -11.46
C ALA A 2 45.95 20.39 -12.30
N GLY A 3 45.16 20.24 -13.36
CA GLY A 3 44.75 21.36 -14.23
C GLY A 3 43.65 22.22 -13.59
N PRO A 4 43.35 23.42 -14.12
CA PRO A 4 42.32 24.31 -13.55
C PRO A 4 40.91 23.68 -13.50
N ALA A 5 40.58 22.79 -14.44
CA ALA A 5 39.31 22.05 -14.41
C ALA A 5 39.24 20.99 -13.28
N ASP A 6 40.38 20.43 -12.90
CA ASP A 6 40.52 19.43 -11.83
C ASP A 6 40.35 20.10 -10.45
N GLN A 7 40.82 21.35 -10.32
CA GLN A 7 40.62 22.17 -9.11
C GLN A 7 39.16 22.62 -8.91
N THR A 8 38.42 22.87 -10.00
CA THR A 8 36.99 23.22 -9.90
C THR A 8 36.15 22.04 -9.41
N VAL A 9 36.40 20.82 -9.91
CA VAL A 9 35.68 19.61 -9.48
C VAL A 9 35.96 19.29 -8.00
N VAL A 10 37.23 19.36 -7.58
CA VAL A 10 37.59 19.13 -6.18
C VAL A 10 36.95 20.15 -5.23
N GLU A 11 36.82 21.41 -5.65
CA GLU A 11 36.14 22.43 -4.85
C GLU A 11 34.62 22.21 -4.78
N GLU A 12 33.98 21.79 -5.88
CA GLU A 12 32.56 21.42 -5.88
C GLU A 12 32.28 20.24 -4.93
N GLU A 13 33.13 19.21 -4.95
CA GLU A 13 33.00 18.06 -4.04
C GLU A 13 33.22 18.45 -2.57
N ARG A 14 34.19 19.33 -2.30
CA ARG A 14 34.45 19.87 -0.95
C ARG A 14 33.28 20.71 -0.43
N LEU A 15 32.70 21.56 -1.27
CA LEU A 15 31.51 22.35 -0.93
C LEU A 15 30.30 21.43 -0.70
N GLY A 16 30.13 20.41 -1.54
CA GLY A 16 29.13 19.36 -1.36
C GLY A 16 29.28 18.67 0.00
N ALA A 17 30.51 18.29 0.37
CA ALA A 17 30.81 17.72 1.67
C ALA A 17 30.44 18.69 2.80
N LEU A 18 30.89 19.95 2.76
CA LEU A 18 30.58 20.97 3.76
C LEU A 18 29.07 21.13 3.98
N HIS A 19 28.29 21.23 2.91
CA HIS A 19 26.84 21.39 2.98
C HIS A 19 26.15 20.12 3.51
N GLU A 20 26.71 18.95 3.27
CA GLU A 20 26.19 17.69 3.81
C GLU A 20 26.22 17.63 5.35
N TYR A 21 27.25 18.21 5.99
CA TYR A 21 27.29 18.26 7.46
C TYR A 21 26.24 19.21 8.06
N ARG A 22 25.64 20.11 7.26
CA ARG A 22 24.63 21.10 7.70
C ARG A 22 25.09 21.89 8.94
N LEU A 23 26.33 22.37 8.92
CA LEU A 23 26.97 23.08 10.04
C LEU A 23 26.84 24.61 9.93
N LEU A 24 26.72 25.13 8.71
CA LEU A 24 26.53 26.56 8.48
C LEU A 24 25.27 27.05 9.19
N ASP A 25 25.35 28.24 9.78
CA ASP A 25 24.23 28.91 10.46
C ASP A 25 23.58 28.11 11.60
N THR A 26 24.31 27.15 12.19
CA THR A 26 23.85 26.41 13.37
C THR A 26 24.29 27.08 14.67
N PRO A 27 23.47 27.01 15.75
CA PRO A 27 23.85 27.58 17.03
C PRO A 27 25.10 26.87 17.60
N PRO A 28 26.02 27.59 18.25
CA PRO A 28 27.22 27.00 18.84
C PRO A 28 26.90 25.94 19.88
N GLU A 29 27.42 24.71 19.69
CA GLU A 29 27.28 23.64 20.68
C GLU A 29 28.29 23.82 21.82
N ALA A 30 27.86 23.56 23.06
CA ALA A 30 28.65 23.81 24.26
C ALA A 30 29.95 22.99 24.28
N GLU A 31 29.92 21.79 23.72
CA GLU A 31 31.06 20.88 23.58
C GLU A 31 32.14 21.48 22.67
N LEU A 32 31.76 22.00 21.51
CA LEU A 32 32.71 22.64 20.58
C LEU A 32 33.28 23.94 21.17
N GLN A 33 32.47 24.71 21.89
CA GLN A 33 32.98 25.87 22.65
C GLN A 33 34.03 25.47 23.69
N ALA A 34 33.85 24.33 24.36
CA ALA A 34 34.83 23.82 25.33
C ALA A 34 36.14 23.44 24.65
N VAL A 35 36.09 22.74 23.51
CA VAL A 35 37.27 22.40 22.70
C VAL A 35 38.05 23.66 22.31
N LEU A 36 37.37 24.72 21.87
CA LEU A 36 38.02 25.98 21.49
C LEU A 36 38.65 26.72 22.68
N ARG A 37 38.04 26.66 23.87
CA ARG A 37 38.66 27.22 25.09
C ARG A 37 39.95 26.49 25.44
N VAL A 38 39.96 25.16 25.29
CA VAL A 38 41.17 24.35 25.46
C VAL A 38 42.21 24.73 24.42
N ALA A 39 41.83 24.87 23.15
CA ALA A 39 42.75 25.32 22.09
C ALA A 39 43.41 26.67 22.40
N ALA A 40 42.62 27.65 22.88
CA ALA A 40 43.15 28.95 23.29
C ALA A 40 44.16 28.81 24.44
N THR A 41 43.87 27.94 25.42
CA THR A 41 44.74 27.69 26.58
C THR A 41 46.02 26.97 26.19
N VAL A 42 45.93 25.93 25.36
CA VAL A 42 47.08 25.20 24.81
C VAL A 42 48.01 26.15 24.07
N ALA A 43 47.45 27.03 23.24
CA ALA A 43 48.21 28.02 22.47
C ALA A 43 48.68 29.22 23.30
N GLY A 44 48.29 29.34 24.58
CA GLY A 44 48.66 30.48 25.42
C GLY A 44 48.09 31.82 24.97
N VAL A 45 46.97 31.84 24.23
CA VAL A 45 46.36 33.06 23.68
C VAL A 45 44.90 33.23 24.11
N GLY A 46 44.39 34.46 24.04
CA GLY A 46 43.01 34.78 24.41
C GLY A 46 41.96 34.55 23.31
N SER A 47 42.38 34.20 22.09
CA SER A 47 41.47 34.09 20.94
C SER A 47 41.65 32.78 20.18
N ALA A 48 40.51 32.11 19.96
CA ALA A 48 40.38 30.91 19.13
C ALA A 48 39.09 30.98 18.34
N SER A 49 39.04 30.34 17.18
CA SER A 49 37.87 30.32 16.31
C SER A 49 37.76 28.99 15.57
N LEU A 50 36.53 28.61 15.28
CA LEU A 50 36.21 27.48 14.42
C LEU A 50 35.56 28.03 13.17
N ASN A 51 36.25 27.87 12.06
CA ASN A 51 35.91 28.55 10.81
C ASN A 51 35.52 27.50 9.78
N LEU A 52 34.40 27.72 9.12
CA LEU A 52 33.98 26.96 7.95
C LEU A 52 34.21 27.82 6.71
N ILE A 53 34.77 27.22 5.66
CA ILE A 53 35.10 27.93 4.41
C ILE A 53 34.10 27.51 3.33
N ASP A 54 33.21 28.42 2.99
CA ASP A 54 32.17 28.26 1.98
C ASP A 54 32.62 28.88 0.63
N GLU A 55 31.78 28.87 -0.39
CA GLU A 55 32.16 29.29 -1.75
C GLU A 55 32.74 30.72 -1.79
N HIS A 56 32.08 31.67 -1.12
CA HIS A 56 32.45 33.09 -1.17
C HIS A 56 32.80 33.71 0.18
N ARG A 57 32.74 32.93 1.26
CA ARG A 57 32.84 33.44 2.63
C ARG A 57 33.58 32.50 3.56
N GLN A 58 34.13 33.09 4.62
CA GLN A 58 34.46 32.37 5.85
C GLN A 58 33.38 32.67 6.90
N TYR A 59 32.78 31.61 7.42
CA TYR A 59 31.82 31.69 8.53
C TYR A 59 32.46 31.20 9.82
N GLN A 60 32.54 32.07 10.83
CA GLN A 60 32.98 31.69 12.18
C GLN A 60 31.82 30.98 12.89
N LEU A 61 31.85 29.65 12.96
CA LEU A 61 30.83 28.90 13.69
C LEU A 61 30.91 29.21 15.19
N ILE A 62 32.12 29.34 15.71
CA ILE A 62 32.38 29.66 17.12
C ILE A 62 33.62 30.56 17.22
N ARG A 63 33.60 31.52 18.14
CA ARG A 63 34.76 32.32 18.51
C ARG A 63 34.88 32.46 20.03
N ILE A 64 36.11 32.34 20.52
CA ILE A 64 36.54 32.70 21.87
C ILE A 64 37.27 34.04 21.79
N GLY A 65 37.04 34.93 22.76
CA GLY A 65 37.62 36.27 22.78
C GLY A 65 36.85 37.32 21.95
N GLY A 66 35.58 37.05 21.60
CA GLY A 66 34.71 38.02 20.92
C GLY A 66 33.47 37.36 20.30
N ALA A 67 32.60 38.16 19.68
CA ALA A 67 31.50 37.65 18.88
C ALA A 67 32.01 37.02 17.57
N PRO A 68 31.38 35.94 17.06
CA PRO A 68 31.69 35.41 15.74
C PRO A 68 31.51 36.47 14.64
N VAL A 69 32.38 36.42 13.64
CA VAL A 69 32.44 37.35 12.51
C VAL A 69 32.43 36.57 11.20
N GLU A 70 31.72 37.06 10.21
CA GLU A 70 31.79 36.57 8.82
C GLU A 70 32.61 37.54 7.98
N CYS A 71 33.39 37.02 7.03
CA CYS A 71 34.12 37.83 6.06
C CYS A 71 34.18 37.16 4.69
N ALA A 72 34.50 37.93 3.66
CA ALA A 72 34.72 37.38 2.33
C ALA A 72 35.85 36.33 2.36
N ARG A 73 35.73 35.26 1.56
CA ARG A 73 36.77 34.21 1.49
C ARG A 73 38.12 34.79 1.07
N SER A 74 38.13 35.81 0.21
CA SER A 74 39.33 36.54 -0.21
C SER A 74 40.05 37.25 0.94
N ASP A 75 39.31 37.65 1.98
CA ASP A 75 39.86 38.36 3.12
C ASP A 75 40.28 37.40 4.24
N SER A 76 39.89 36.12 4.17
CA SER A 76 40.15 35.12 5.21
C SER A 76 41.63 34.74 5.28
N MET A 77 42.21 34.76 6.50
CA MET A 77 43.52 34.15 6.74
C MET A 77 43.47 32.62 6.68
N CYS A 78 42.37 32.00 7.11
CA CYS A 78 42.27 30.53 7.12
C CYS A 78 42.12 29.97 5.68
N ALA A 79 41.47 30.70 4.75
CA ALA A 79 41.31 30.30 3.35
C ALA A 79 42.62 30.26 2.54
N VAL A 80 43.70 30.92 3.00
CA VAL A 80 44.96 31.03 2.24
C VAL A 80 45.65 29.67 2.06
N ARG A 81 45.54 28.76 3.04
CA ARG A 81 46.28 27.47 3.03
C ARG A 81 45.49 26.25 3.51
N PHE A 82 44.22 26.38 3.88
CA PHE A 82 43.47 25.26 4.48
C PHE A 82 43.34 24.02 3.56
N GLU A 83 43.28 24.20 2.24
CA GLU A 83 43.23 23.11 1.25
C GLU A 83 44.48 22.24 1.23
N ALA A 84 45.62 22.76 1.71
CA ALA A 84 46.87 21.99 1.78
C ALA A 84 46.82 20.88 2.83
N GLY A 85 45.80 20.85 3.70
CA GLY A 85 45.64 19.82 4.74
C GLY A 85 46.73 19.80 5.81
N ALA A 86 47.61 20.82 5.82
CA ALA A 86 48.71 20.94 6.76
C ALA A 86 48.44 22.01 7.82
N PHE A 87 48.97 21.80 9.02
CA PHE A 87 48.97 22.80 10.08
C PHE A 87 49.76 24.04 9.62
N VAL A 88 49.19 25.23 9.88
CA VAL A 88 49.83 26.51 9.58
C VAL A 88 50.25 27.16 10.89
N HIS A 89 51.53 27.51 10.99
CA HIS A 89 52.08 28.26 12.12
C HIS A 89 52.76 29.54 11.61
N VAL A 90 52.28 30.69 12.06
CA VAL A 90 52.79 32.01 11.66
C VAL A 90 53.09 32.84 12.92
N PRO A 91 54.36 32.86 13.35
CA PRO A 91 54.74 33.56 14.58
C PRO A 91 54.55 35.08 14.53
N ASP A 92 54.83 35.72 13.39
CA ASP A 92 54.51 37.12 13.10
C ASP A 92 53.99 37.28 11.66
N ALA A 93 52.69 37.48 11.52
CA ALA A 93 51.97 37.61 10.25
C ALA A 93 52.38 38.86 9.45
N ARG A 94 53.05 39.85 10.05
CA ARG A 94 53.59 41.00 9.32
C ARG A 94 54.86 40.65 8.54
N ALA A 95 55.57 39.62 8.97
CA ALA A 95 56.80 39.15 8.35
C ALA A 95 56.55 38.02 7.33
N ASP A 96 55.37 37.38 7.38
CA ASP A 96 55.00 36.31 6.45
C ASP A 96 54.51 36.89 5.11
N PRO A 97 55.16 36.57 3.97
CA PRO A 97 54.80 37.11 2.66
C PRO A 97 53.36 36.81 2.23
N LEU A 98 52.76 35.73 2.72
CA LEU A 98 51.40 35.33 2.38
C LEU A 98 50.34 36.10 3.19
N TYR A 99 50.69 36.61 4.37
CA TYR A 99 49.72 37.22 5.31
C TYR A 99 49.93 38.72 5.53
N GLN A 100 51.12 39.27 5.25
CA GLN A 100 51.45 40.68 5.56
C GLN A 100 50.49 41.71 4.95
N HIS A 101 49.82 41.37 3.84
CA HIS A 101 48.85 42.24 3.16
C HIS A 101 47.39 41.91 3.48
N ASN A 102 47.13 40.85 4.26
CA ASN A 102 45.77 40.43 4.58
C ASN A 102 45.07 41.49 5.48
N PRO A 103 43.78 41.81 5.26
CA PRO A 103 43.02 42.79 6.05
C PRO A 103 43.02 42.54 7.57
N TRP A 104 43.14 41.29 8.01
CA TRP A 104 43.25 40.91 9.43
C TRP A 104 44.60 41.27 10.06
N VAL A 105 45.62 41.53 9.24
CA VAL A 105 46.98 41.90 9.68
C VAL A 105 47.20 43.41 9.55
N THR A 106 46.77 43.99 8.44
CA THR A 106 46.98 45.41 8.10
C THR A 106 46.14 46.39 8.92
N GLY A 107 45.14 45.91 9.67
CA GLY A 107 44.28 46.75 10.50
C GLY A 107 42.87 46.98 9.94
N GLY A 108 42.54 46.43 8.77
CA GLY A 108 41.23 46.61 8.12
C GLY A 108 40.09 45.85 8.79
N LEU A 109 40.34 44.59 9.17
CA LEU A 109 39.38 43.73 9.89
C LEU A 109 39.86 43.38 11.31
N GLY A 110 41.17 43.46 11.55
CA GLY A 110 41.79 43.14 12.82
C GLY A 110 43.28 43.52 12.83
N ARG A 111 43.94 43.28 13.96
CA ARG A 111 45.37 43.53 14.15
C ARG A 111 46.10 42.27 14.59
N ILE A 112 45.89 41.18 13.85
CA ILE A 112 46.51 39.88 14.12
C ILE A 112 48.01 39.95 13.86
N ARG A 113 48.80 39.40 14.78
CA ARG A 113 50.26 39.26 14.69
C ARG A 113 50.65 37.79 14.78
N PHE A 114 50.14 37.07 15.75
CA PHE A 114 50.30 35.62 15.81
C PHE A 114 49.09 34.94 15.19
N TYR A 115 49.33 33.91 14.38
CA TYR A 115 48.27 33.10 13.80
C TYR A 115 48.72 31.64 13.66
N ALA A 116 47.90 30.71 14.11
CA ALA A 116 48.06 29.30 13.81
C ALA A 116 46.73 28.65 13.48
N SER A 117 46.73 27.66 12.58
CA SER A 117 45.52 26.95 12.20
C SER A 117 45.74 25.48 11.90
N ALA A 118 44.83 24.67 12.42
CA ALA A 118 44.72 23.25 12.12
C ALA A 118 43.52 23.03 11.18
N PRO A 119 43.70 22.39 10.02
CA PRO A 119 42.59 22.14 9.09
C PRO A 119 41.65 21.06 9.61
N LEU A 120 40.36 21.19 9.30
CA LEU A 120 39.31 20.24 9.63
C LEU A 120 39.09 19.33 8.42
N ILE A 121 39.83 18.22 8.38
CA ILE A 121 39.85 17.28 7.25
C ILE A 121 38.87 16.15 7.50
N THR A 122 37.91 15.94 6.60
CA THR A 122 36.98 14.80 6.67
C THR A 122 37.69 13.47 6.38
N PRO A 123 37.10 12.31 6.73
CA PRO A 123 37.64 11.00 6.36
C PRO A 123 37.87 10.83 4.84
N GLU A 124 37.09 11.52 4.02
CA GLU A 124 37.21 11.54 2.55
C GLU A 124 38.33 12.47 2.06
N GLY A 125 38.96 13.25 2.95
CA GLY A 125 40.10 14.12 2.64
C GLY A 125 39.74 15.58 2.34
N TYR A 126 38.47 15.99 2.51
CA TYR A 126 38.04 17.35 2.24
C TYR A 126 38.29 18.29 3.41
N ALA A 127 38.88 19.46 3.15
CA ALA A 127 39.02 20.51 4.15
C ALA A 127 37.72 21.32 4.28
N LEU A 128 36.97 21.11 5.36
CA LEU A 128 35.74 21.87 5.62
C LEU A 128 36.01 23.30 6.10
N GLY A 129 37.18 23.48 6.72
CA GLY A 129 37.63 24.73 7.31
C GLY A 129 38.75 24.48 8.30
N THR A 130 38.78 25.23 9.40
CA THR A 130 39.95 25.27 10.29
C THR A 130 39.59 25.58 11.74
N LEU A 131 40.32 25.00 12.69
CA LEU A 131 40.48 25.51 14.04
C LEU A 131 41.65 26.50 14.03
N CYS A 132 41.37 27.79 14.21
CA CYS A 132 42.38 28.87 14.16
C CYS A 132 42.56 29.49 15.56
N VAL A 133 43.80 29.65 16.04
CA VAL A 133 44.17 30.43 17.23
C VAL A 133 44.99 31.64 16.81
N PHE A 134 44.81 32.77 17.46
CA PHE A 134 45.45 34.02 17.03
C PHE A 134 45.62 35.03 18.17
N GLY A 135 46.52 35.99 17.98
CA GLY A 135 46.84 37.04 18.95
C GLY A 135 47.36 38.32 18.30
N ASP A 136 47.42 39.40 19.07
CA ASP A 136 47.88 40.74 18.66
C ASP A 136 49.37 41.00 18.96
N HIS A 137 50.07 39.99 19.47
CA HIS A 137 51.52 39.98 19.66
C HIS A 137 52.15 38.77 18.97
N PRO A 138 53.41 38.86 18.49
CA PRO A 138 54.14 37.70 18.00
C PRO A 138 54.24 36.59 19.05
N HIS A 139 54.11 35.35 18.63
CA HIS A 139 54.12 34.20 19.54
C HIS A 139 54.58 32.94 18.81
N GLU A 140 55.33 32.06 19.49
CA GLU A 140 55.89 30.85 18.91
C GLU A 140 55.29 29.62 19.61
N LEU A 141 54.67 28.73 18.85
CA LEU A 141 54.19 27.45 19.36
C LEU A 141 55.30 26.40 19.38
N THR A 142 55.33 25.62 20.46
CA THR A 142 56.14 24.41 20.56
C THR A 142 55.56 23.28 19.69
N ALA A 143 56.40 22.30 19.34
CA ALA A 143 55.94 21.11 18.61
C ALA A 143 54.81 20.36 19.34
N THR A 144 54.85 20.33 20.68
CA THR A 144 53.79 19.74 21.50
C THR A 144 52.47 20.49 21.33
N GLN A 145 52.48 21.83 21.42
CA GLN A 145 51.26 22.63 21.24
C GLN A 145 50.68 22.48 19.83
N ILE A 146 51.54 22.37 18.80
CA ILE A 146 51.10 22.11 17.42
C ILE A 146 50.40 20.73 17.32
N ALA A 147 50.98 19.70 17.92
CA ALA A 147 50.38 18.36 17.96
C ALA A 147 49.03 18.37 18.70
N GLU A 148 48.97 19.00 19.88
CA GLU A 148 47.74 19.11 20.67
C GLU A 148 46.63 19.87 19.93
N LEU A 149 46.94 20.98 19.25
CA LEU A 149 45.97 21.70 18.43
C LEU A 149 45.49 20.88 17.23
N THR A 150 46.36 20.05 16.66
CA THR A 150 46.01 19.12 15.58
C THR A 150 45.05 18.03 16.09
N ASP A 151 45.31 17.47 17.28
CA ASP A 151 44.42 16.50 17.92
C ASP A 151 43.05 17.12 18.24
N LEU A 152 43.01 18.37 18.70
CA LEU A 152 41.76 19.10 18.94
C LEU A 152 40.96 19.30 17.64
N ALA A 153 41.61 19.59 16.51
CA ALA A 153 40.95 19.64 15.21
C ALA A 153 40.37 18.27 14.81
N GLY A 154 41.09 17.17 15.09
CA GLY A 154 40.58 15.81 14.92
C GLY A 154 39.35 15.52 15.78
N ILE A 155 39.32 15.99 17.02
CA ILE A 155 38.13 15.88 17.91
C ILE A 155 36.94 16.63 17.33
N VAL A 156 37.14 17.82 16.76
CA VAL A 156 36.07 18.58 16.10
C VAL A 156 35.53 17.84 14.89
N VAL A 157 36.39 17.27 14.04
CA VAL A 157 35.95 16.46 12.90
C VAL A 157 35.16 15.24 13.37
N ALA A 158 35.65 14.51 14.38
CA ALA A 158 34.94 13.37 14.95
C ALA A 158 33.55 13.75 15.52
N PHE A 159 33.43 14.96 16.07
CA PHE A 159 32.14 15.51 16.50
C PHE A 159 31.20 15.75 15.30
N PHE A 160 31.70 16.36 14.23
CA PHE A 160 30.94 16.58 13.00
C PHE A 160 30.46 15.26 12.37
N GLU A 161 31.33 14.25 12.30
CA GLU A 161 30.98 12.91 11.82
C GLU A 161 29.85 12.29 12.63
N ARG A 162 29.97 12.30 13.96
CA ARG A 162 28.96 11.72 14.85
C ARG A 162 27.61 12.40 14.66
N ARG A 163 27.60 13.73 14.51
CA ARG A 163 26.38 14.51 14.23
C ARG A 163 25.76 14.13 12.88
N ARG A 164 26.58 14.03 11.82
CA ARG A 164 26.15 13.60 10.49
C ARG A 164 25.54 12.19 10.53
N GLN A 165 26.23 11.24 11.14
CA GLN A 165 25.77 9.85 11.24
C GLN A 165 24.49 9.72 12.08
N GLY A 166 24.40 10.46 13.19
CA GLY A 166 23.18 10.51 14.01
C GLY A 166 21.97 11.01 13.21
N ARG A 167 22.15 12.06 12.41
CA ARG A 167 21.10 12.60 11.52
C ARG A 167 20.67 11.58 10.46
N LEU A 168 21.62 10.99 9.74
CA LEU A 168 21.32 9.98 8.71
C LEU A 168 20.57 8.78 9.29
N THR A 169 20.98 8.31 10.47
CA THR A 169 20.32 7.20 11.18
C THR A 169 18.88 7.56 11.57
N ALA A 170 18.66 8.79 12.08
CA ALA A 170 17.33 9.27 12.43
C ALA A 170 16.42 9.42 11.20
N ASP A 171 16.95 9.92 10.08
CA ASP A 171 16.23 10.07 8.81
C ASP A 171 15.79 8.69 8.29
N LEU A 172 16.69 7.69 8.28
CA LEU A 172 16.39 6.32 7.87
C LEU A 172 15.35 5.66 8.78
N ALA A 173 15.49 5.81 10.10
CA ALA A 173 14.52 5.27 11.07
C ALA A 173 13.13 5.87 10.88
N THR A 174 13.04 7.17 10.59
CA THR A 174 11.78 7.85 10.31
C THR A 174 11.14 7.33 9.03
N ALA A 175 11.92 7.24 7.94
CA ALA A 175 11.43 6.70 6.67
C ALA A 175 10.94 5.24 6.79
N ALA A 176 11.65 4.41 7.56
CA ALA A 176 11.25 3.04 7.84
C ALA A 176 9.92 2.98 8.61
N ARG A 177 9.75 3.79 9.66
CA ARG A 177 8.49 3.87 10.43
C ARG A 177 7.32 4.34 9.56
N THR A 178 7.51 5.38 8.76
CA THR A 178 6.46 5.87 7.86
C THR A 178 6.04 4.79 6.86
N ARG A 179 7.00 4.03 6.30
CA ARG A 179 6.69 2.94 5.37
C ARG A 179 5.94 1.78 6.05
N GLN A 180 6.34 1.42 7.26
CA GLN A 180 5.64 0.39 8.04
C GLN A 180 4.20 0.81 8.33
N GLN A 181 4.01 2.02 8.87
CA GLN A 181 2.68 2.54 9.19
C GLN A 181 1.78 2.65 7.95
N TRP A 182 2.34 3.05 6.80
CA TRP A 182 1.60 3.07 5.54
C TRP A 182 1.12 1.67 5.14
N THR A 183 1.97 0.66 5.26
CA THR A 183 1.63 -0.74 4.93
C THR A 183 0.52 -1.26 5.83
N GLU A 184 0.62 -1.01 7.14
CA GLU A 184 -0.41 -1.38 8.12
C GLU A 184 -1.74 -0.68 7.82
N THR A 185 -1.70 0.62 7.54
CA THR A 185 -2.89 1.41 7.20
C THR A 185 -3.55 0.90 5.91
N LEU A 186 -2.77 0.60 4.87
CA LEU A 186 -3.30 0.03 3.63
C LEU A 186 -4.04 -1.28 3.88
N LEU A 187 -3.46 -2.20 4.66
CA LEU A 187 -4.09 -3.49 4.96
C LEU A 187 -5.35 -3.35 5.82
N ASP A 188 -5.43 -2.34 6.69
CA ASP A 188 -6.63 -2.05 7.49
C ASP A 188 -7.80 -1.46 6.68
N THR A 189 -7.52 -0.89 5.50
CA THR A 189 -8.59 -0.43 4.58
C THR A 189 -9.23 -1.56 3.78
N VAL A 190 -8.60 -2.74 3.70
CA VAL A 190 -9.14 -3.87 2.91
C VAL A 190 -10.22 -4.61 3.70
N ASP A 191 -11.39 -4.84 3.09
CA ASP A 191 -12.48 -5.65 3.66
C ASP A 191 -12.27 -7.17 3.50
N ALA A 192 -11.02 -7.61 3.67
CA ALA A 192 -10.63 -9.01 3.70
C ALA A 192 -9.77 -9.21 4.95
N ALA A 193 -10.04 -10.24 5.74
CA ALA A 193 -9.20 -10.56 6.89
C ALA A 193 -7.84 -11.07 6.41
N VAL A 194 -6.78 -10.34 6.75
CA VAL A 194 -5.39 -10.70 6.44
C VAL A 194 -4.65 -11.00 7.73
N ILE A 195 -4.04 -12.18 7.79
CA ILE A 195 -3.28 -12.69 8.92
C ILE A 195 -1.93 -13.20 8.39
N ALA A 196 -0.83 -12.83 9.04
CA ALA A 196 0.49 -13.38 8.73
C ALA A 196 1.17 -13.97 9.96
N CYS A 197 2.01 -14.98 9.74
CA CYS A 197 2.88 -15.58 10.74
C CYS A 197 4.32 -15.73 10.24
N ASP A 198 5.26 -15.85 11.17
CA ASP A 198 6.67 -16.15 10.92
C ASP A 198 6.94 -17.65 10.71
N GLU A 199 8.20 -18.03 10.52
CA GLU A 199 8.64 -19.42 10.31
C GLU A 199 8.37 -20.35 11.51
N HIS A 200 8.12 -19.80 12.69
CA HIS A 200 7.77 -20.53 13.92
C HIS A 200 6.26 -20.54 14.17
N PHE A 201 5.45 -20.14 13.18
CA PHE A 201 4.00 -20.00 13.26
C PHE A 201 3.55 -18.95 14.31
N ARG A 202 4.42 -18.02 14.70
CA ARG A 202 4.02 -16.89 15.55
C ARG A 202 3.34 -15.87 14.68
N VAL A 203 2.17 -15.44 15.13
CA VAL A 203 1.41 -14.40 14.44
C VAL A 203 2.16 -13.08 14.51
N THR A 204 2.44 -12.50 13.35
CA THR A 204 3.17 -11.23 13.20
C THR A 204 2.29 -10.08 12.72
N PHE A 205 1.12 -10.36 12.14
CA PHE A 205 0.25 -9.32 11.60
C PHE A 205 -1.21 -9.72 11.54
N TRP A 206 -2.10 -8.82 11.98
CA TRP A 206 -3.55 -8.88 11.78
C TRP A 206 -4.07 -7.53 11.29
N ASN A 207 -4.93 -7.51 10.28
CA ASN A 207 -5.65 -6.29 9.91
C ASN A 207 -6.99 -6.14 10.67
N ARG A 208 -7.64 -4.99 10.46
CA ARG A 208 -8.96 -4.65 11.02
C ARG A 208 -10.00 -5.75 10.81
N ALA A 209 -10.18 -6.23 9.57
CA ALA A 209 -11.17 -7.25 9.26
C ALA A 209 -10.89 -8.57 9.99
N ALA A 210 -9.63 -8.98 10.11
CA ALA A 210 -9.26 -10.17 10.88
C ALA A 210 -9.63 -10.03 12.36
N ARG A 211 -9.34 -8.87 12.97
CA ARG A 211 -9.72 -8.57 14.37
C ARG A 211 -11.24 -8.62 14.57
N GLU A 212 -12.00 -8.04 13.65
CA GLU A 212 -13.47 -8.03 13.70
C GLU A 212 -14.09 -9.44 13.56
N TRP A 213 -13.51 -10.31 12.72
CA TRP A 213 -14.09 -11.62 12.42
C TRP A 213 -13.73 -12.67 13.48
N HIS A 214 -12.50 -12.63 13.98
CA HIS A 214 -11.99 -13.64 14.92
C HIS A 214 -12.05 -13.16 16.37
N GLY A 215 -12.24 -11.86 16.63
CA GLY A 215 -12.50 -11.27 17.95
C GLY A 215 -11.32 -11.24 18.93
N LYS A 216 -10.17 -11.85 18.60
CA LYS A 216 -8.91 -11.79 19.37
C LYS A 216 -7.73 -11.74 18.41
N SER A 217 -6.76 -10.83 18.62
CA SER A 217 -5.47 -10.87 17.92
C SER A 217 -4.54 -11.89 18.58
N GLY A 218 -3.85 -12.72 17.79
CA GLY A 218 -2.80 -13.62 18.28
C GLY A 218 -1.40 -13.00 18.31
N GLU A 219 -1.28 -11.68 18.07
CA GLU A 219 0.00 -10.98 17.96
C GLU A 219 0.82 -11.10 19.25
N GLY A 220 2.07 -11.55 19.12
CA GLY A 220 3.02 -11.65 20.25
C GLY A 220 2.89 -12.88 21.13
N GLU A 221 1.99 -13.84 20.82
CA GLU A 221 1.93 -15.12 21.53
C GLU A 221 3.05 -16.07 21.06
N ALA A 222 3.77 -16.67 22.02
CA ALA A 222 5.00 -17.43 21.77
C ALA A 222 4.79 -18.93 21.51
N ASP A 223 3.62 -19.47 21.84
CA ASP A 223 3.35 -20.92 21.79
C ASP A 223 2.62 -21.34 20.51
N PRO A 224 2.97 -22.50 19.92
CA PRO A 224 2.20 -23.09 18.84
C PRO A 224 0.83 -23.47 19.41
N PRO A 225 -0.30 -22.96 18.89
CA PRO A 225 -1.56 -23.22 19.54
C PRO A 225 -1.95 -24.65 19.17
N VAL A 226 -2.10 -25.50 20.18
CA VAL A 226 -2.96 -26.67 20.05
C VAL A 226 -4.39 -26.18 20.21
N GLY A 227 -5.30 -26.61 19.33
CA GLY A 227 -6.71 -26.18 19.35
C GLY A 227 -6.96 -24.83 18.70
N ILE A 228 -6.23 -24.47 17.63
CA ILE A 228 -6.43 -23.21 16.89
C ILE A 228 -7.88 -23.12 16.39
N ALA A 229 -8.35 -24.19 15.75
CA ALA A 229 -9.68 -24.21 15.16
C ALA A 229 -10.79 -24.00 16.19
N GLU A 230 -10.67 -24.61 17.38
CA GLU A 230 -11.63 -24.40 18.46
C GLU A 230 -11.54 -22.97 19.01
N ARG A 231 -10.33 -22.48 19.26
CA ARG A 231 -10.07 -21.15 19.82
C ARG A 231 -10.64 -20.01 18.96
N PHE A 232 -10.55 -20.14 17.63
CA PHE A 232 -11.00 -19.13 16.67
C PHE A 232 -12.31 -19.51 15.96
N GLY A 233 -12.96 -20.61 16.38
CA GLY A 233 -14.23 -21.05 15.81
C GLY A 233 -14.16 -21.34 14.30
N LEU A 234 -13.13 -22.06 13.86
CA LEU A 234 -12.87 -22.37 12.46
C LEU A 234 -13.49 -23.73 12.09
N TYR A 235 -14.49 -23.70 11.23
CA TYR A 235 -15.25 -24.87 10.79
C TYR A 235 -15.16 -25.03 9.27
N GLU A 236 -15.36 -26.26 8.80
CA GLU A 236 -15.53 -26.56 7.38
C GLU A 236 -16.73 -25.80 6.77
N ALA A 237 -16.90 -25.87 5.45
CA ALA A 237 -17.98 -25.19 4.73
C ALA A 237 -19.40 -25.56 5.21
N ASP A 238 -19.54 -26.66 5.97
CA ASP A 238 -20.79 -27.09 6.60
C ASP A 238 -21.17 -26.26 7.85
N GLY A 239 -20.22 -25.53 8.45
CA GLY A 239 -20.41 -24.72 9.65
C GLY A 239 -20.48 -25.50 10.97
N THR A 240 -20.26 -26.82 10.94
CA THR A 240 -20.39 -27.72 12.10
C THR A 240 -19.13 -28.51 12.40
N THR A 241 -18.38 -28.92 11.38
CA THR A 241 -17.20 -29.76 11.56
C THR A 241 -15.96 -28.89 11.81
N PRO A 242 -15.27 -28.98 12.95
CA PRO A 242 -14.06 -28.20 13.20
C PRO A 242 -12.95 -28.61 12.24
N ILE A 243 -12.21 -27.65 11.69
CA ILE A 243 -11.07 -27.95 10.81
C ILE A 243 -9.91 -28.47 11.69
N PRO A 244 -9.29 -29.61 11.39
CA PRO A 244 -8.09 -30.04 12.13
C PRO A 244 -6.96 -29.02 11.98
N ASP A 245 -6.24 -28.68 13.06
CA ASP A 245 -5.17 -27.67 13.02
C ASP A 245 -4.12 -27.90 11.90
N PRO A 246 -3.66 -29.14 11.63
CA PRO A 246 -2.72 -29.41 10.53
C PRO A 246 -3.28 -29.16 9.12
N GLU A 247 -4.60 -29.03 8.99
CA GLU A 247 -5.32 -28.77 7.74
C GLU A 247 -5.72 -27.30 7.58
N LEU A 248 -5.52 -26.47 8.60
CA LEU A 248 -5.77 -25.04 8.50
C LEU A 248 -4.93 -24.44 7.37
N PRO A 249 -5.52 -23.59 6.50
CA PRO A 249 -4.82 -23.06 5.33
C PRO A 249 -3.47 -22.41 5.66
N LEU A 250 -3.40 -21.61 6.73
CA LEU A 250 -2.18 -20.94 7.15
C LEU A 250 -1.11 -21.96 7.59
N TRP A 251 -1.51 -23.01 8.32
CA TRP A 251 -0.62 -24.08 8.75
C TRP A 251 -0.09 -24.88 7.57
N VAL A 252 -0.96 -25.24 6.62
CA VAL A 252 -0.60 -25.96 5.39
C VAL A 252 0.38 -25.13 4.56
N ALA A 253 0.11 -23.83 4.40
CA ALA A 253 0.98 -22.94 3.66
C ALA A 253 2.38 -22.84 4.27
N LEU A 254 2.49 -22.74 5.60
CA LEU A 254 3.77 -22.68 6.29
C LEU A 254 4.52 -24.02 6.23
N THR A 255 3.88 -25.10 6.68
CA THR A 255 4.56 -26.38 6.93
C THR A 255 4.78 -27.21 5.66
N LYS A 256 3.84 -27.16 4.71
CA LYS A 256 3.95 -27.90 3.44
C LYS A 256 4.51 -27.03 2.32
N GLY A 257 4.57 -25.70 2.49
CA GLY A 257 5.05 -24.77 1.48
C GLY A 257 4.15 -24.67 0.24
N VAL A 258 2.88 -25.06 0.36
CA VAL A 258 1.91 -25.10 -0.74
C VAL A 258 0.90 -23.97 -0.60
N THR A 259 0.61 -23.28 -1.69
CA THR A 259 -0.46 -22.29 -1.73
C THR A 259 -1.83 -22.98 -1.70
N VAL A 260 -2.65 -22.63 -0.72
CA VAL A 260 -4.05 -23.04 -0.62
C VAL A 260 -4.90 -21.93 -1.24
N THR A 261 -5.72 -22.24 -2.23
CA THR A 261 -6.60 -21.26 -2.89
C THR A 261 -8.06 -21.68 -2.80
N GLY A 262 -8.93 -20.73 -2.48
CA GLY A 262 -10.37 -20.90 -2.61
C GLY A 262 -11.01 -21.86 -1.59
N ARG A 263 -10.34 -22.17 -0.47
CA ARG A 263 -10.93 -23.04 0.55
C ARG A 263 -12.08 -22.31 1.22
N GLU A 264 -13.27 -22.86 1.12
CA GLU A 264 -14.45 -22.31 1.79
C GLU A 264 -14.51 -22.84 3.23
N MET A 265 -14.77 -21.96 4.19
CA MET A 265 -14.86 -22.28 5.61
C MET A 265 -15.83 -21.33 6.31
N VAL A 266 -16.18 -21.66 7.55
CA VAL A 266 -17.04 -20.82 8.39
C VAL A 266 -16.27 -20.38 9.62
N ILE A 267 -16.32 -19.08 9.90
CA ILE A 267 -15.79 -18.50 11.14
C ILE A 267 -16.99 -18.22 12.05
N ARG A 268 -17.03 -18.90 13.20
CA ARG A 268 -18.00 -18.61 14.26
C ARG A 268 -17.45 -17.49 15.14
N ARG A 269 -18.01 -16.29 14.99
CA ARG A 269 -17.58 -15.13 15.76
C ARG A 269 -17.89 -15.33 17.26
N PRO A 270 -17.10 -14.75 18.17
CA PRO A 270 -17.42 -14.74 19.60
C PRO A 270 -18.76 -14.03 19.90
N ALA A 271 -19.12 -13.03 19.09
CA ALA A 271 -20.39 -12.34 19.12
C ALA A 271 -20.86 -12.01 17.69
N GLY A 272 -22.14 -12.25 17.39
CA GLY A 272 -22.74 -12.02 16.08
C GLY A 272 -22.91 -13.29 15.23
N ASP A 273 -23.36 -13.11 14.00
CA ASP A 273 -23.62 -14.22 13.08
C ASP A 273 -22.33 -14.83 12.53
N PRO A 274 -22.32 -16.15 12.23
CA PRO A 274 -21.20 -16.79 11.54
C PRO A 274 -20.91 -16.16 10.19
N VAL A 275 -19.64 -16.14 9.81
CA VAL A 275 -19.19 -15.61 8.51
C VAL A 275 -18.76 -16.77 7.64
N HIS A 276 -19.32 -16.87 6.44
CA HIS A 276 -18.78 -17.73 5.42
C HIS A 276 -17.63 -17.02 4.72
N VAL A 277 -16.44 -17.59 4.77
CA VAL A 277 -15.26 -17.01 4.13
C VAL A 277 -14.69 -17.94 3.07
N ARG A 278 -14.07 -17.32 2.08
CA ARG A 278 -13.16 -18.01 1.16
C ARG A 278 -11.73 -17.64 1.52
N ALA A 279 -10.95 -18.64 1.92
CA ALA A 279 -9.60 -18.52 2.40
C ALA A 279 -8.57 -18.84 1.30
N ASN A 280 -7.56 -17.99 1.19
CA ASN A 280 -6.35 -18.23 0.42
C ASN A 280 -5.15 -18.12 1.38
N ALA A 281 -4.25 -19.09 1.37
CA ALA A 281 -3.03 -19.04 2.15
C ALA A 281 -1.81 -19.30 1.27
N SER A 282 -0.74 -18.53 1.46
CA SER A 282 0.50 -18.66 0.69
C SER A 282 1.72 -18.58 1.60
N PRO A 283 2.78 -19.37 1.35
CA PRO A 283 4.05 -19.19 2.04
C PRO A 283 4.69 -17.86 1.64
N LEU A 284 5.25 -17.16 2.61
CA LEU A 284 6.11 -16.00 2.39
C LEU A 284 7.53 -16.51 2.17
N ARG A 285 8.03 -16.37 0.94
CA ARG A 285 9.36 -16.85 0.56
C ARG A 285 10.37 -15.72 0.59
N GLY A 286 11.53 -15.98 1.19
CA GLY A 286 12.66 -15.07 1.14
C GLY A 286 13.39 -15.12 -0.21
N PRO A 287 14.47 -14.31 -0.35
CA PRO A 287 15.21 -14.17 -1.61
C PRO A 287 15.82 -15.47 -2.13
N HIS A 288 16.09 -16.43 -1.26
CA HIS A 288 16.72 -17.71 -1.60
C HIS A 288 15.71 -18.89 -1.63
N GLY A 289 14.41 -18.60 -1.56
CA GLY A 289 13.32 -19.57 -1.67
C GLY A 289 12.92 -20.26 -0.35
N GLU A 290 13.61 -19.96 0.74
CA GLU A 290 13.27 -20.34 2.11
C GLU A 290 11.91 -19.78 2.52
N ILE A 291 11.17 -20.50 3.36
CA ILE A 291 9.87 -20.05 3.87
C ILE A 291 10.11 -19.29 5.17
N ASN A 292 9.91 -17.97 5.14
CA ASN A 292 10.06 -17.07 6.29
C ASN A 292 8.74 -16.82 7.02
N GLY A 293 7.68 -17.51 6.61
CA GLY A 293 6.35 -17.32 7.16
C GLY A 293 5.24 -17.74 6.21
N ALA A 294 4.01 -17.41 6.56
CA ALA A 294 2.86 -17.59 5.70
C ALA A 294 1.85 -16.45 5.89
N VAL A 295 1.06 -16.19 4.85
CA VAL A 295 -0.03 -15.21 4.87
C VAL A 295 -1.34 -15.91 4.52
N LEU A 296 -2.39 -15.56 5.24
CA LEU A 296 -3.77 -16.01 5.05
C LEU A 296 -4.63 -14.77 4.75
N ALA A 297 -5.33 -14.79 3.62
CA ALA A 297 -6.34 -13.82 3.26
C ALA A 297 -7.72 -14.51 3.19
N GLN A 298 -8.70 -13.95 3.88
CA GLN A 298 -10.06 -14.47 3.93
C GLN A 298 -11.02 -13.38 3.44
N VAL A 299 -11.89 -13.73 2.51
CA VAL A 299 -12.91 -12.81 1.97
C VAL A 299 -14.28 -13.29 2.42
N ASP A 300 -15.10 -12.39 2.95
CA ASP A 300 -16.48 -12.68 3.30
C ASP A 300 -17.30 -12.94 2.02
N VAL A 301 -17.88 -14.13 1.95
CA VAL A 301 -18.74 -14.57 0.85
C VAL A 301 -20.17 -14.86 1.32
N THR A 302 -20.52 -14.48 2.56
CA THR A 302 -21.84 -14.76 3.17
C THR A 302 -22.98 -14.23 2.31
N THR A 303 -22.94 -12.94 1.96
CA THR A 303 -23.97 -12.32 1.11
C THR A 303 -23.99 -12.90 -0.30
N ASP A 304 -22.81 -13.18 -0.88
CA ASP A 304 -22.70 -13.74 -2.22
C ASP A 304 -23.29 -15.16 -2.28
N ARG A 305 -22.99 -16.01 -1.28
CA ARG A 305 -23.57 -17.35 -1.15
C ARG A 305 -25.08 -17.31 -0.98
N LEU A 306 -25.60 -16.41 -0.13
CA LEU A 306 -27.04 -16.28 0.05
C LEU A 306 -27.73 -15.87 -1.25
N ARG A 307 -27.18 -14.88 -1.97
CA ARG A 307 -27.68 -14.47 -3.28
C ARG A 307 -27.68 -15.62 -4.28
N ARG A 308 -26.57 -16.37 -4.39
CA ARG A 308 -26.47 -17.54 -5.28
C ARG A 308 -27.52 -18.60 -4.95
N ARG A 309 -27.70 -18.94 -3.67
CA ARG A 309 -28.72 -19.92 -3.23
C ARG A 309 -30.14 -19.46 -3.55
N LEU A 310 -30.47 -18.18 -3.31
CA LEU A 310 -31.79 -17.64 -3.61
C LEU A 310 -32.07 -17.62 -5.12
N VAL A 311 -31.07 -17.27 -5.94
CA VAL A 311 -31.20 -17.33 -7.41
C VAL A 311 -31.44 -18.76 -7.88
N GLU A 312 -30.73 -19.74 -7.33
CA GLU A 312 -30.90 -21.13 -7.73
C GLU A 312 -32.27 -21.69 -7.31
N GLN A 313 -32.72 -21.40 -6.10
CA GLN A 313 -34.08 -21.76 -5.66
C GLN A 313 -35.17 -21.09 -6.51
N ALA A 314 -34.97 -19.83 -6.91
CA ALA A 314 -35.90 -19.13 -7.79
C ALA A 314 -35.95 -19.79 -9.18
N ARG A 315 -34.80 -20.24 -9.71
CA ARG A 315 -34.72 -20.98 -10.98
C ARG A 315 -35.43 -22.33 -10.91
N GLU A 316 -35.21 -23.08 -9.84
CA GLU A 316 -35.89 -24.38 -9.63
C GLU A 316 -37.40 -24.22 -9.54
N ARG A 317 -37.89 -23.23 -8.77
CA ARG A 317 -39.32 -22.92 -8.68
C ARG A 317 -39.92 -22.51 -10.03
N LEU A 318 -39.20 -21.68 -10.79
CA LEU A 318 -39.64 -21.26 -12.13
C LEU A 318 -39.69 -22.46 -13.09
N ALA A 319 -38.70 -23.35 -13.03
CA ALA A 319 -38.67 -24.56 -13.86
C ALA A 319 -39.85 -25.49 -13.53
N ALA A 320 -40.16 -25.69 -12.24
CA ALA A 320 -41.32 -26.49 -11.82
C ALA A 320 -42.65 -25.89 -12.29
N ALA A 321 -42.84 -24.57 -12.12
CA ALA A 321 -44.05 -23.87 -12.56
C ALA A 321 -44.22 -23.91 -14.09
N ASN A 322 -43.13 -23.77 -14.86
CA ASN A 322 -43.17 -23.90 -16.31
C ASN A 322 -43.58 -25.32 -16.74
N ALA A 323 -43.03 -26.36 -16.11
CA ALA A 323 -43.37 -27.74 -16.43
C ALA A 323 -44.86 -28.06 -16.12
N GLU A 324 -45.39 -27.55 -15.00
CA GLU A 324 -46.81 -27.69 -14.66
C GLU A 324 -47.71 -26.99 -15.70
N LEU A 325 -47.33 -25.79 -16.12
CA LEU A 325 -48.05 -25.01 -17.10
C LEU A 325 -48.03 -25.65 -18.49
N GLU A 326 -46.90 -26.23 -18.89
CA GLU A 326 -46.80 -27.02 -20.13
C GLU A 326 -47.71 -28.24 -20.10
N ARG A 327 -47.75 -28.97 -18.98
CA ARG A 327 -48.69 -30.09 -18.80
C ARG A 327 -50.14 -29.63 -18.87
N SER A 328 -50.50 -28.57 -18.14
CA SER A 328 -51.86 -28.01 -18.16
C SER A 328 -52.29 -27.56 -19.55
N ASN A 329 -51.37 -26.95 -20.32
CA ASN A 329 -51.61 -26.59 -21.71
C ASN A 329 -51.82 -27.81 -22.62
N ALA A 330 -51.06 -28.89 -22.42
CA ALA A 330 -51.22 -30.12 -23.17
C ALA A 330 -52.58 -30.78 -22.88
N ASP A 331 -52.97 -30.84 -21.60
CA ASP A 331 -54.27 -31.39 -21.17
C ASP A 331 -55.43 -30.58 -21.75
N LEU A 332 -55.36 -29.25 -21.74
CA LEU A 332 -56.37 -28.40 -22.36
C LEU A 332 -56.47 -28.62 -23.88
N THR A 333 -55.34 -28.81 -24.56
CA THR A 333 -55.31 -29.09 -26.00
C THR A 333 -55.97 -30.45 -26.31
N ASN A 334 -55.67 -31.47 -25.51
CA ASN A 334 -56.28 -32.79 -25.64
C ASN A 334 -57.79 -32.75 -25.33
N PHE A 335 -58.19 -32.02 -24.29
CA PHE A 335 -59.59 -31.84 -23.93
C PHE A 335 -60.36 -31.12 -25.04
N ALA A 336 -59.82 -30.01 -25.56
CA ALA A 336 -60.42 -29.28 -26.66
C ALA A 336 -60.60 -30.17 -27.90
N ALA A 337 -59.58 -30.94 -28.27
CA ALA A 337 -59.66 -31.88 -29.39
C ALA A 337 -60.71 -32.98 -29.18
N ALA A 338 -60.80 -33.55 -27.98
CA ALA A 338 -61.79 -34.58 -27.64
C ALA A 338 -63.22 -34.05 -27.68
N VAL A 339 -63.49 -32.90 -27.03
CA VAL A 339 -64.82 -32.27 -27.01
C VAL A 339 -65.27 -31.89 -28.42
N SER A 340 -64.35 -31.40 -29.26
CA SER A 340 -64.65 -31.10 -30.67
C SER A 340 -65.13 -32.33 -31.40
N HIS A 341 -64.38 -33.44 -31.29
CA HIS A 341 -64.72 -34.70 -31.96
C HIS A 341 -66.09 -35.23 -31.51
N ASP A 342 -66.34 -35.24 -30.20
CA ASP A 342 -67.52 -35.87 -29.62
C ASP A 342 -68.81 -35.05 -29.83
N LEU A 343 -68.71 -33.73 -30.05
CA LEU A 343 -69.85 -32.87 -30.39
C LEU A 343 -70.07 -32.75 -31.91
N ILE A 344 -69.00 -32.67 -32.70
CA ILE A 344 -69.10 -32.45 -34.16
C ILE A 344 -69.60 -33.72 -34.87
N ALA A 345 -69.18 -34.91 -34.43
CA ALA A 345 -69.59 -36.16 -35.07
C ALA A 345 -71.13 -36.37 -35.09
N PRO A 346 -71.86 -36.30 -33.95
CA PRO A 346 -73.30 -36.43 -33.95
C PRO A 346 -74.00 -35.25 -34.65
N LEU A 347 -73.49 -34.02 -34.51
CA LEU A 347 -74.05 -32.86 -35.23
C LEU A 347 -73.89 -33.01 -36.76
N SER A 348 -72.77 -33.55 -37.24
CA SER A 348 -72.57 -33.82 -38.67
C SER A 348 -73.53 -34.90 -39.18
N ALA A 349 -73.78 -35.94 -38.39
CA ALA A 349 -74.75 -36.98 -38.74
C ALA A 349 -76.18 -36.43 -38.79
N VAL A 350 -76.59 -35.69 -37.76
CA VAL A 350 -77.92 -35.04 -37.70
C VAL A 350 -78.07 -34.02 -38.85
N GLY A 351 -77.04 -33.22 -39.11
CA GLY A 351 -77.02 -32.27 -40.23
C GLY A 351 -77.21 -32.95 -41.58
N GLY A 352 -76.50 -34.05 -41.84
CA GLY A 352 -76.63 -34.81 -43.09
C GLY A 352 -78.02 -35.41 -43.30
N PHE A 353 -78.65 -35.95 -42.25
CA PHE A 353 -80.04 -36.42 -42.32
C PHE A 353 -81.03 -35.28 -42.56
N LEU A 354 -80.82 -34.12 -41.92
CA LEU A 354 -81.65 -32.94 -42.13
C LEU A 354 -81.50 -32.35 -43.54
N GLU A 355 -80.31 -32.41 -44.14
CA GLU A 355 -80.08 -32.03 -45.55
C GLU A 355 -80.82 -32.97 -46.51
N LEU A 356 -80.76 -34.28 -46.29
CA LEU A 356 -81.50 -35.26 -47.10
C LEU A 356 -83.02 -35.04 -47.02
N LEU A 357 -83.56 -34.83 -45.82
CA LEU A 357 -84.98 -34.52 -45.62
C LEU A 357 -85.38 -33.19 -46.27
N ALA A 358 -84.49 -32.20 -46.28
CA ALA A 358 -84.73 -30.93 -46.96
C ALA A 358 -84.81 -31.11 -48.49
N LEU A 359 -83.97 -31.98 -49.07
CA LEU A 359 -83.99 -32.33 -50.50
C LEU A 359 -85.28 -33.08 -50.90
N GLU A 360 -85.86 -33.86 -49.99
CA GLU A 360 -87.14 -34.58 -50.21
C GLU A 360 -88.39 -33.70 -50.03
N GLY A 361 -88.22 -32.40 -49.76
CA GLY A 361 -89.32 -31.43 -49.73
C GLY A 361 -89.95 -31.21 -48.35
N TYR A 362 -89.24 -31.53 -47.27
CA TYR A 362 -89.66 -31.20 -45.89
C TYR A 362 -89.09 -29.84 -45.45
N PRO A 363 -89.86 -28.73 -45.51
CA PRO A 363 -89.34 -27.37 -45.27
C PRO A 363 -88.88 -27.11 -43.82
N GLU A 364 -89.34 -27.89 -42.85
CA GLU A 364 -88.87 -27.79 -41.46
C GLU A 364 -87.44 -28.34 -41.27
N ALA A 365 -87.02 -29.30 -42.10
CA ALA A 365 -85.68 -29.87 -42.05
C ALA A 365 -84.59 -28.87 -42.48
N ALA A 366 -84.92 -27.96 -43.41
CA ALA A 366 -84.03 -26.87 -43.82
C ALA A 366 -83.72 -25.90 -42.67
N LYS A 367 -84.71 -25.62 -41.80
CA LYS A 367 -84.51 -24.81 -40.59
C LYS A 367 -83.62 -25.54 -39.58
N GLY A 368 -83.82 -26.85 -39.42
CA GLY A 368 -83.00 -27.70 -38.55
C GLY A 368 -81.54 -27.78 -39.00
N SER A 369 -81.29 -27.98 -40.30
CA SER A 369 -79.94 -28.00 -40.87
C SER A 369 -79.21 -26.67 -40.62
N ALA A 370 -79.89 -25.54 -40.82
CA ALA A 370 -79.32 -24.23 -40.52
C ALA A 370 -78.98 -24.02 -39.02
N GLU A 371 -79.75 -24.63 -38.12
CA GLU A 371 -79.47 -24.57 -36.67
C GLU A 371 -78.25 -25.43 -36.29
N VAL A 372 -78.14 -26.63 -36.86
CA VAL A 372 -76.98 -27.51 -36.67
C VAL A 372 -75.69 -26.87 -37.21
N ALA A 373 -75.77 -26.21 -38.36
CA ALA A 373 -74.65 -25.43 -38.91
C ALA A 373 -74.24 -24.28 -37.98
N ARG A 374 -75.21 -23.52 -37.45
CA ARG A 374 -74.95 -22.47 -36.44
C ARG A 374 -74.29 -23.03 -35.19
N MET A 375 -74.76 -24.17 -34.66
CA MET A 375 -74.16 -24.79 -33.48
C MET A 375 -72.70 -25.21 -33.73
N ARG A 376 -72.40 -25.71 -34.92
CA ARG A 376 -71.03 -26.08 -35.32
C ARG A 376 -70.12 -24.85 -35.40
N ASP A 377 -70.58 -23.77 -36.02
CA ASP A 377 -69.82 -22.52 -36.13
C ASP A 377 -69.53 -21.91 -34.75
N VAL A 378 -70.47 -22.00 -33.80
CA VAL A 378 -70.25 -21.53 -32.42
C VAL A 378 -69.20 -22.38 -31.71
N ILE A 379 -69.25 -23.71 -31.86
CA ILE A 379 -68.26 -24.62 -31.28
C ILE A 379 -66.87 -24.33 -31.85
N ASP A 380 -66.75 -24.24 -33.17
CA ASP A 380 -65.48 -23.95 -33.86
C ASP A 380 -64.95 -22.55 -33.47
N GLY A 381 -65.83 -21.56 -33.32
CA GLY A 381 -65.48 -20.21 -32.84
C GLY A 381 -64.94 -20.19 -31.41
N LEU A 382 -65.61 -20.88 -30.48
CA LEU A 382 -65.15 -20.96 -29.08
C LEU A 382 -63.81 -21.70 -28.95
N LEU A 383 -63.60 -22.74 -29.75
CA LEU A 383 -62.34 -23.47 -29.81
C LEU A 383 -61.22 -22.63 -30.43
N ALA A 384 -61.52 -21.89 -31.51
CA ALA A 384 -60.59 -20.96 -32.14
C ALA A 384 -60.19 -19.83 -31.18
N ASP A 385 -61.14 -19.26 -30.42
CA ASP A 385 -60.87 -18.22 -29.42
C ASP A 385 -60.03 -18.75 -28.26
N ALA A 386 -60.29 -19.96 -27.78
CA ALA A 386 -59.47 -20.61 -26.76
C ALA A 386 -58.02 -20.87 -27.25
N LEU A 387 -57.85 -21.24 -28.53
CA LEU A 387 -56.54 -21.45 -29.17
C LEU A 387 -55.84 -20.13 -29.55
N ALA A 388 -56.58 -19.05 -29.84
CA ALA A 388 -56.06 -17.73 -30.17
C ALA A 388 -55.65 -16.94 -28.92
N ALA A 389 -56.41 -17.05 -27.83
CA ALA A 389 -55.99 -16.57 -26.50
C ALA A 389 -54.65 -17.20 -26.10
N ARG A 390 -54.42 -18.48 -26.46
CA ARG A 390 -53.15 -19.19 -26.30
C ARG A 390 -52.02 -18.62 -27.19
N SER A 391 -52.26 -18.33 -28.47
CA SER A 391 -51.20 -17.76 -29.34
C SER A 391 -50.81 -16.35 -28.92
N SER A 392 -51.76 -15.55 -28.46
CA SER A 392 -51.55 -14.24 -27.85
C SER A 392 -50.69 -14.34 -26.58
N ALA A 393 -51.04 -15.25 -25.65
CA ALA A 393 -50.27 -15.49 -24.43
C ALA A 393 -48.86 -16.03 -24.71
N ALA A 394 -48.69 -16.88 -25.74
CA ALA A 394 -47.39 -17.39 -26.17
C ALA A 394 -46.51 -16.31 -26.83
N ALA A 395 -47.08 -15.44 -27.65
CA ALA A 395 -46.36 -14.33 -28.28
C ALA A 395 -45.92 -13.25 -27.27
N ALA A 396 -46.75 -12.97 -26.26
CA ALA A 396 -46.39 -12.10 -25.14
C ALA A 396 -45.23 -12.67 -24.31
N ARG A 397 -45.15 -13.99 -24.13
CA ARG A 397 -44.04 -14.68 -23.45
C ARG A 397 -42.73 -14.63 -24.23
N ALA A 398 -42.76 -14.85 -25.55
CA ALA A 398 -41.57 -14.75 -26.40
C ALA A 398 -40.97 -13.34 -26.39
N SER A 399 -41.83 -12.32 -26.37
CA SER A 399 -41.43 -10.91 -26.29
C SER A 399 -40.87 -10.53 -24.91
N GLY A 400 -41.41 -11.10 -23.82
CA GLY A 400 -40.91 -10.91 -22.46
C GLY A 400 -39.55 -11.58 -22.19
N MET A 401 -39.30 -12.78 -22.75
CA MET A 401 -38.00 -13.46 -22.65
C MET A 401 -36.88 -12.74 -23.44
N ALA A 402 -37.20 -12.15 -24.59
CA ALA A 402 -36.24 -11.37 -25.38
C ALA A 402 -35.81 -10.06 -24.66
N ALA A 403 -36.75 -9.35 -24.02
CA ALA A 403 -36.45 -8.14 -23.26
C ALA A 403 -35.59 -8.39 -22.00
N GLY A 404 -35.79 -9.53 -21.32
CA GLY A 404 -34.99 -9.96 -20.18
C GLY A 404 -33.54 -10.33 -20.54
N ALA A 405 -33.30 -10.85 -21.74
CA ALA A 405 -31.97 -11.17 -22.24
C ALA A 405 -31.16 -9.91 -22.63
N SER A 406 -31.81 -8.86 -23.13
CA SER A 406 -31.16 -7.58 -23.47
C SER A 406 -30.80 -6.71 -22.24
N GLY A 407 -31.58 -6.79 -21.14
CA GLY A 407 -31.29 -6.03 -19.91
C GLY A 407 -30.07 -6.53 -19.12
N SER A 408 -29.71 -7.80 -19.26
CA SER A 408 -28.52 -8.43 -18.64
C SER A 408 -27.19 -8.05 -19.30
N ALA A 409 -27.23 -7.55 -20.55
CA ALA A 409 -26.05 -7.12 -21.30
C ALA A 409 -25.71 -5.62 -21.10
N ALA A 410 -26.65 -4.80 -20.64
CA ALA A 410 -26.45 -3.35 -20.48
C ALA A 410 -25.93 -2.90 -19.09
N GLY A 411 -25.91 -3.78 -18.09
CA GLY A 411 -25.40 -3.50 -16.74
C GLY A 411 -23.91 -3.81 -16.51
N ARG A 412 -23.18 -4.17 -17.57
CA ARG A 412 -21.72 -4.37 -17.57
C ARG A 412 -21.06 -3.33 -18.48
N ARG A 413 -21.01 -2.08 -18.03
CA ARG A 413 -19.99 -1.11 -18.43
C ARG A 413 -19.64 -0.24 -17.23
#